data_AF-A0A0F9GLU4-F1
#
_entry.id   AF-A0A0F9GLU4-F1
#
_cell.length_a   1.000
_cell.length_b   1.000
_cell.length_c   1.000
_cell.angle_alpha   90.00
_cell.angle_beta   90.00
_cell.angle_gamma   90.00
#
_symmetry.space_group_name_H-M   'P 1'
#
loop_
_entity.id
_entity.type
_entity.pdbx_description
1 polymer ?
#
loop_
_entity_poly.entity_id
_entity_poly.type
_entity_poly.pdbx_seq_one_letter_code
_entity_poly.pdbx_strand_id
1 'polypeptide(L)'
;MVISFMVDKARKHLEEHGFVYTLRPQFRKTGKNCYNHFRGDTEKGDVYIELVGNYEGKEGLLNGYVYGSGFNTLKEWLEKAKKSRYLYDVKLL
;
A
#
# COMPACT_ATOMS: atom_id res chain seq x y z
N MET A 1 -10.59 4.94 9.43
CA MET A 1 -10.12 3.55 9.27
C MET A 1 -8.60 3.62 9.33
N VAL A 2 -7.92 2.68 9.99
CA VAL A 2 -6.45 2.72 10.04
C VAL A 2 -5.89 1.76 9.00
N ILE A 3 -5.02 2.25 8.11
CA ILE A 3 -4.26 1.39 7.20
C ILE A 3 -2.96 0.96 7.86
N SER A 4 -2.81 -0.34 8.11
CA SER A 4 -1.61 -0.89 8.73
C SER A 4 -0.54 -1.25 7.70
N PHE A 5 0.67 -0.74 7.88
CA PHE A 5 1.84 -1.06 7.07
C PHE A 5 2.78 -2.01 7.81
N MET A 6 2.36 -3.27 7.96
CA MET A 6 3.15 -4.33 8.61
C MET A 6 4.42 -4.71 7.84
N VAL A 7 4.60 -4.21 6.62
CA VAL A 7 5.78 -4.44 5.80
C VAL A 7 6.64 -3.19 5.83
N ASP A 8 7.81 -3.29 6.45
CA ASP A 8 8.71 -2.16 6.65
C ASP A 8 9.10 -1.44 5.37
N LYS A 9 9.27 -2.16 4.26
CA LYS A 9 9.63 -1.56 2.96
C LYS A 9 8.59 -0.54 2.49
N ALA A 10 7.31 -0.92 2.48
CA ALA A 10 6.23 -0.03 2.06
C ALA A 10 6.04 1.14 3.04
N ARG A 11 6.21 0.88 4.35
CA ARG A 11 6.16 1.91 5.39
C ARG A 11 7.26 2.95 5.20
N LYS A 12 8.52 2.52 5.11
CA LYS A 12 9.66 3.41 4.93
C LYS A 12 9.52 4.22 3.66
N HIS A 13 9.05 3.60 2.57
CA HIS A 13 8.81 4.32 1.33
C HIS A 13 7.78 5.44 1.50
N LEU A 14 6.65 5.18 2.18
CA LEU A 14 5.66 6.21 2.53
C LEU A 14 6.27 7.34 3.35
N GLU A 15 7.04 7.01 4.39
CA GLU A 15 7.66 8.00 5.31
C GLU A 15 8.75 8.83 4.64
N GLU A 16 9.52 8.24 3.71
CA GLU A 16 10.63 8.91 3.01
C GLU A 16 10.16 9.74 1.80
N HIS A 17 9.15 9.27 1.06
CA HIS A 17 8.74 9.86 -0.23
C HIS A 17 7.38 10.55 -0.17
N GLY A 18 6.65 10.42 0.94
CA GLY A 18 5.32 11.00 1.11
C GLY A 18 4.20 10.20 0.42
N PHE A 19 4.51 9.10 -0.28
CA PHE A 19 3.51 8.23 -0.87
C PHE A 19 3.97 6.77 -0.96
N VAL A 20 3.03 5.84 -1.12
CA VAL A 20 3.32 4.44 -1.45
C VAL A 20 2.16 3.76 -2.18
N TYR A 21 2.49 2.95 -3.18
CA TYR A 21 1.58 2.01 -3.79
C TYR A 21 1.48 0.74 -2.95
N THR A 22 0.26 0.37 -2.53
CA THR A 22 0.05 -0.80 -1.67
C THR A 22 -1.09 -1.68 -2.14
N LEU A 23 -0.89 -2.99 -2.04
CA LEU A 23 -1.86 -4.00 -2.41
C LEU A 23 -2.65 -4.48 -1.18
N ARG A 24 -3.96 -4.71 -1.35
CA ARG A 24 -4.84 -5.30 -0.33
C ARG A 24 -5.74 -6.42 -0.91
N PRO A 25 -6.11 -7.41 -0.09
CA PRO A 25 -6.98 -8.52 -0.52
C PRO A 25 -8.45 -8.14 -0.67
N GLN A 26 -8.89 -7.16 0.11
CA GLN A 26 -10.27 -6.67 0.12
C GLN A 26 -10.30 -5.19 -0.21
N PHE A 27 -11.44 -4.74 -0.74
CA PHE A 27 -11.70 -3.33 -0.92
C PHE A 27 -11.62 -2.59 0.41
N ARG A 28 -11.00 -1.42 0.41
CA ARG A 28 -10.83 -0.53 1.55
C ARG A 28 -11.46 0.81 1.20
N LYS A 29 -12.07 1.43 2.21
CA LYS A 29 -12.65 2.76 2.07
C LYS A 29 -11.54 3.76 1.72
N THR A 30 -11.76 4.54 0.66
CA THR A 30 -10.87 5.60 0.19
C THR A 30 -11.15 6.92 0.93
N GLY A 31 -10.29 7.91 0.72
CA GLY A 31 -10.34 9.22 1.36
C GLY A 31 -9.38 9.37 2.54
N LYS A 32 -9.57 10.44 3.32
CA LYS A 32 -8.74 10.75 4.50
C LYS A 32 -8.89 9.68 5.58
N ASN A 33 -7.76 9.16 6.04
CA ASN A 33 -7.63 8.10 7.03
C ASN A 33 -6.31 8.28 7.81
N CYS A 34 -6.04 7.38 8.75
CA CYS A 34 -4.78 7.34 9.48
C CYS A 34 -3.99 6.08 9.09
N TYR A 35 -2.67 6.09 9.30
CA TYR A 35 -1.85 4.89 9.18
C TYR A 35 -1.19 4.51 10.50
N ASN A 36 -0.84 3.23 10.63
CA ASN A 36 -0.02 2.72 11.72
C ASN A 36 0.95 1.65 11.22
N HIS A 37 1.91 1.27 12.07
CA HIS A 37 2.92 0.29 11.72
C HIS A 37 2.36 -1.14 11.86
N PHE A 38 1.64 -1.40 12.94
CA PHE A 38 1.03 -2.71 13.23
C PHE A 38 -0.46 -2.59 13.55
N ARG A 39 -1.22 -3.66 13.31
CA ARG A 39 -2.65 -3.67 13.65
C ARG A 39 -2.82 -3.52 15.17
N GLY A 40 -3.58 -2.52 15.60
CA GLY A 40 -3.78 -2.20 17.02
C GLY A 40 -2.72 -1.29 17.65
N ASP A 41 -1.72 -0.86 16.87
CA ASP A 41 -0.75 0.17 17.28
C ASP A 41 -1.35 1.59 17.18
N THR A 42 -0.74 2.53 17.90
CA THR A 42 -1.10 3.95 17.90
C THR A 42 -1.00 4.55 16.49
N GLU A 43 -1.97 5.40 16.14
CA GLU A 43 -1.97 6.15 14.90
C GLU A 43 -0.70 7.01 14.78
N LYS A 44 -0.05 6.97 13.62
CA LYS A 44 1.24 7.65 13.39
C LYS A 44 1.10 8.94 12.60
N GLY A 45 0.08 9.02 11.76
CA GLY A 45 -0.19 10.21 10.96
C GLY A 45 -1.40 10.04 10.05
N ASP A 46 -1.78 11.15 9.45
CA ASP A 46 -2.87 11.24 8.50
C ASP A 46 -2.39 10.85 7.09
N VAL A 47 -3.25 10.15 6.36
CA VAL A 47 -3.03 9.77 4.96
C VAL A 47 -4.29 9.98 4.14
N TYR A 48 -4.10 10.19 2.84
CA TYR A 48 -5.15 10.08 1.84
C TYR A 48 -4.99 8.77 1.07
N ILE A 49 -6.06 7.98 0.99
CA ILE A 49 -6.07 6.67 0.31
C ILE A 49 -6.93 6.76 -0.93
N GLU A 50 -6.37 6.44 -2.08
CA GLU A 50 -7.07 6.40 -3.37
C GLU A 50 -6.97 4.99 -3.98
N LEU A 51 -8.09 4.49 -4.53
CA LEU A 51 -8.08 3.21 -5.24
C LEU A 51 -7.57 3.46 -6.67
N VAL A 52 -6.48 2.80 -7.04
CA VAL A 52 -5.95 2.82 -8.41
C VAL A 52 -6.68 1.79 -9.27
N GLY A 53 -6.93 0.59 -8.75
CA GLY A 53 -7.66 -0.44 -9.48
C GLY A 53 -7.69 -1.82 -8.83
N ASN A 54 -8.36 -2.77 -9.50
CA ASN A 54 -8.38 -4.19 -9.17
C ASN A 54 -7.65 -4.99 -10.26
N TYR A 55 -6.66 -5.77 -9.86
CA TYR A 55 -5.72 -6.49 -10.72
C TYR A 55 -5.84 -8.02 -10.61
N GLU A 56 -7.03 -8.52 -10.25
CA GLU A 56 -7.35 -9.95 -10.15
C GLU A 56 -6.80 -10.78 -11.33
N GLY A 57 -5.66 -11.46 -11.09
CA GLY A 57 -4.96 -12.27 -12.09
C GLY A 57 -4.22 -11.50 -13.19
N LYS A 58 -4.15 -10.16 -13.12
CA LYS A 58 -3.51 -9.28 -14.12
C LYS A 58 -2.25 -8.60 -13.56
N GLU A 59 -1.41 -9.40 -12.91
CA GLU A 59 -0.20 -8.96 -12.19
C GLU A 59 0.78 -8.18 -13.08
N GLY A 60 0.85 -8.48 -14.38
CA GLY A 60 1.73 -7.78 -15.33
C GLY A 60 1.48 -6.27 -15.44
N LEU A 61 0.27 -5.81 -15.11
CA LEU A 61 -0.07 -4.38 -15.09
C LEU A 61 0.50 -3.63 -13.88
N LEU A 62 1.01 -4.36 -12.87
CA LEU A 62 1.59 -3.77 -11.66
C LEU A 62 3.04 -3.33 -11.84
N ASN A 63 3.70 -3.71 -12.95
CA ASN A 63 5.11 -3.40 -13.20
C ASN A 63 5.44 -1.90 -13.09
N GLY A 64 4.54 -1.02 -13.58
CA GLY A 64 4.73 0.43 -13.51
C GLY A 64 4.69 1.01 -12.08
N TYR A 65 4.21 0.24 -11.11
CA TYR A 65 4.02 0.70 -9.72
C TYR A 65 5.07 0.14 -8.76
N VAL A 66 5.95 -0.77 -9.22
CA VAL A 66 6.95 -1.45 -8.37
C VAL A 66 7.84 -0.44 -7.66
N TYR A 67 8.36 0.55 -8.38
CA TYR A 67 9.23 1.57 -7.78
C TYR A 67 8.55 2.31 -6.62
N GLY A 68 7.30 2.76 -6.82
CA GLY A 68 6.52 3.46 -5.80
C GLY A 68 5.95 2.56 -4.71
N SER A 69 6.20 1.25 -4.73
CA SER A 69 5.75 0.31 -3.70
C SER A 69 6.77 0.09 -2.56
N GLY A 70 7.99 0.59 -2.74
CA GLY A 70 9.13 0.32 -1.85
C GLY A 70 9.83 -1.02 -2.08
N PHE A 71 9.47 -1.75 -3.15
CA PHE A 71 10.08 -3.03 -3.53
C PHE A 71 10.94 -2.91 -4.77
N ASN A 72 11.94 -3.79 -4.90
CA ASN A 72 12.86 -3.76 -6.04
C ASN A 72 12.30 -4.53 -7.25
N THR A 73 11.44 -5.50 -7.01
CA THR A 73 10.88 -6.36 -8.07
C THR A 73 9.39 -6.62 -7.85
N LEU A 74 8.65 -6.80 -8.94
CA LEU A 74 7.23 -7.19 -8.88
C LEU A 74 7.04 -8.51 -8.12
N LYS A 75 7.93 -9.49 -8.35
CA LYS A 75 7.88 -10.78 -7.67
C LYS A 75 7.94 -10.64 -6.15
N GLU A 76 8.91 -9.88 -5.65
CA GLU A 76 9.06 -9.64 -4.21
C GLU A 76 7.82 -8.95 -3.62
N TRP A 77 7.29 -7.96 -4.34
CA TRP A 77 6.09 -7.25 -3.91
C TRP A 77 4.88 -8.18 -3.80
N LEU A 78 4.65 -9.02 -4.81
CA LEU A 78 3.54 -9.98 -4.83
C LEU A 78 3.68 -11.06 -3.75
N GLU A 79 4.89 -11.57 -3.50
CA GLU A 79 5.16 -12.52 -2.41
C GLU A 79 4.74 -11.95 -1.03
N LYS A 80 4.98 -10.66 -0.79
CA LYS A 80 4.53 -9.98 0.44
C LYS A 80 3.05 -9.64 0.42
N ALA A 81 2.51 -9.28 -0.73
CA ALA A 81 1.11 -8.90 -0.89
C ALA A 81 0.16 -10.11 -0.83
N LYS A 82 0.65 -11.34 -1.03
CA LYS A 82 -0.14 -12.59 -1.04
C LYS A 82 -1.31 -12.48 -2.04
N LYS A 83 -2.51 -12.94 -1.68
CA LYS A 83 -3.74 -12.89 -2.50
C LYS A 83 -4.35 -11.48 -2.62
N SER A 84 -3.52 -10.44 -2.66
CA SER A 84 -3.99 -9.07 -2.79
C SER A 84 -4.28 -8.73 -4.25
N ARG A 85 -5.35 -7.98 -4.47
CA ARG A 85 -5.82 -7.62 -5.81
C ARG A 85 -6.17 -6.15 -5.98
N TYR A 86 -6.43 -5.44 -4.88
CA TYR A 86 -6.75 -4.02 -4.90
C TYR A 86 -5.49 -3.20 -4.70
N LEU A 87 -5.16 -2.35 -5.66
CA LEU A 87 -4.03 -1.42 -5.59
C LEU A 87 -4.52 -0.06 -5.10
N TYR A 88 -3.81 0.49 -4.13
CA TYR A 88 -4.06 1.83 -3.61
C TYR A 88 -2.83 2.70 -3.76
N ASP A 89 -3.07 3.98 -4.03
CA ASP A 89 -2.12 5.07 -3.84
C ASP A 89 -2.39 5.66 -2.46
N VAL A 90 -1.39 5.66 -1.59
CA VAL A 90 -1.49 6.18 -0.22
C VAL A 90 -0.51 7.32 -0.08
N LYS A 91 -1.01 8.51 0.28
CA LYS A 91 -0.22 9.75 0.39
C LYS A 91 -0.25 10.26 1.82
N LEU A 92 0.89 10.68 2.37
CA LEU A 92 0.93 11.42 3.63
C LEU A 92 0.25 12.79 3.46
N LEU A 93 -0.42 13.26 4.51
CA LEU A 93 -1.05 14.58 4.59
C LEU A 93 -0.24 15.55 5.46
#